data_AF-A0A855QU65-F1
#
_entry.id   AF-A0A855QU65-F1
#
_cell.length_a   1.000
_cell.length_b   1.000
_cell.length_c   1.000
_cell.angle_alpha   90.00
_cell.angle_beta   90.00
_cell.angle_gamma   90.00
#
_symmetry.space_group_name_H-M   'P 1'
#
loop_
_entity.id
_entity.type
_entity.pdbx_description
1 polymer ?
#
loop_
_entity_poly.entity_id
_entity_poly.type
_entity_poly.pdbx_seq_one_letter_code
_entity_poly.pdbx_strand_id
1 'polypeptide(L)'
;MNARLLCLAMVTGLALPLAAQAQMLAPGLWELTTSNMKVDNQDLPDLSLILGQLKQQMTPEQRAMLEKQGITMAGKGVQVCLTPAQVASDSIPLTDPQSGCKQEVTDKTGNQWKFRFSCPKAQGTGVATFQSQKEFTTTVNGTFNATGIQQKGSLDSHAQWLGNDCGTVKPRA
;
A
#
# COMPACT_ATOMS: atom_id res chain seq x y z
N MET A 1 60.82 -6.09 -43.19
CA MET A 1 59.55 -6.85 -43.33
C MET A 1 58.72 -6.60 -42.08
N ASN A 2 57.44 -6.29 -42.30
CA ASN A 2 56.46 -5.76 -41.35
C ASN A 2 55.82 -6.86 -40.47
N ALA A 3 55.41 -6.49 -39.25
CA ALA A 3 54.15 -6.83 -38.54
C ALA A 3 54.35 -6.53 -37.04
N ARG A 4 53.89 -5.42 -36.44
CA ARG A 4 52.52 -4.99 -36.06
C ARG A 4 51.71 -6.01 -35.22
N LEU A 5 51.13 -5.49 -34.12
CA LEU A 5 49.92 -5.90 -33.38
C LEU A 5 50.14 -7.00 -32.31
N LEU A 6 49.65 -6.96 -31.06
CA LEU A 6 48.61 -6.15 -30.38
C LEU A 6 48.87 -6.14 -28.86
N CYS A 7 48.73 -4.97 -28.23
CA CYS A 7 48.55 -4.84 -26.78
C CYS A 7 47.17 -5.39 -26.39
N LEU A 8 47.12 -6.42 -25.53
CA LEU A 8 45.88 -6.87 -24.91
C LEU A 8 45.76 -6.24 -23.51
N ALA A 9 45.11 -5.08 -23.43
CA ALA A 9 44.69 -4.50 -22.15
C ALA A 9 43.43 -5.25 -21.67
N MET A 10 43.60 -6.12 -20.69
CA MET A 10 42.50 -6.84 -20.05
C MET A 10 41.90 -5.93 -18.96
N VAL A 11 40.88 -5.16 -19.34
CA VAL A 11 40.06 -4.39 -18.39
C VAL A 11 39.04 -5.36 -17.77
N THR A 12 39.35 -5.92 -16.61
CA THR A 12 38.39 -6.62 -15.77
C THR A 12 37.46 -5.59 -15.13
N GLY A 13 36.29 -5.41 -15.74
CA GLY A 13 35.20 -4.63 -15.14
C GLY A 13 34.75 -5.27 -13.83
N LEU A 14 34.99 -4.60 -12.70
CA LEU A 14 34.33 -4.92 -11.45
C LEU A 14 32.83 -4.67 -11.63
N ALA A 15 32.07 -5.72 -11.90
CA ALA A 15 30.63 -5.71 -11.70
C ALA A 15 30.38 -5.63 -10.18
N LEU A 16 30.24 -4.41 -9.67
CA LEU A 16 29.73 -4.18 -8.32
C LEU A 16 28.34 -4.84 -8.27
N PRO A 17 28.09 -5.82 -7.38
CA PRO A 17 26.74 -6.29 -7.16
C PRO A 17 25.95 -5.09 -6.64
N LEU A 18 24.93 -4.65 -7.39
CA LEU A 18 23.91 -3.80 -6.82
C LEU A 18 23.36 -4.56 -5.62
N ALA A 19 23.65 -4.08 -4.42
CA ALA A 19 22.97 -4.54 -3.22
C ALA A 19 21.48 -4.28 -3.48
N ALA A 20 20.75 -5.35 -3.81
CA ALA A 20 19.31 -5.32 -3.84
C ALA A 20 18.89 -4.95 -2.42
N GLN A 21 18.52 -3.68 -2.20
CA GLN A 21 17.86 -3.28 -0.97
C GLN A 21 16.69 -4.25 -0.80
N ALA A 22 16.66 -4.97 0.31
CA ALA A 22 15.61 -5.94 0.60
C ALA A 22 14.29 -5.16 0.72
N GLN A 23 13.59 -5.04 -0.41
CA GLN A 23 12.38 -4.26 -0.51
C GLN A 23 11.29 -5.02 0.24
N MET A 24 10.66 -4.37 1.22
CA MET A 24 9.66 -5.01 2.07
C MET A 24 8.35 -5.31 1.32
N LEU A 25 8.10 -4.66 0.18
CA LEU A 25 6.89 -4.79 -0.61
C LEU A 25 7.23 -4.89 -2.11
N ALA A 26 6.50 -5.73 -2.83
CA ALA A 26 6.58 -5.83 -4.28
C ALA A 26 5.83 -4.68 -4.98
N PRO A 27 6.38 -4.10 -6.06
CA PRO A 27 5.63 -3.16 -6.90
C PRO A 27 4.54 -3.89 -7.68
N GLY A 28 3.49 -3.17 -8.08
CA GLY A 28 2.37 -3.71 -8.85
C GLY A 28 1.02 -3.52 -8.15
N LEU A 29 0.05 -4.35 -8.54
CA LEU A 29 -1.33 -4.29 -8.08
C LEU A 29 -1.48 -4.99 -6.73
N TRP A 30 -2.11 -4.31 -5.78
CA TRP A 30 -2.43 -4.82 -4.45
C TRP A 30 -3.93 -4.73 -4.19
N GLU A 31 -4.49 -5.72 -3.51
CA GLU A 31 -5.86 -5.71 -2.97
C GLU A 31 -5.82 -5.53 -1.46
N LEU A 32 -6.65 -4.62 -0.96
CA LEU A 32 -6.85 -4.34 0.46
C LEU A 32 -8.25 -4.72 0.89
N THR A 33 -8.33 -5.54 1.93
CA THR A 33 -9.58 -5.90 2.60
C THR A 33 -9.54 -5.44 4.06
N THR A 34 -10.70 -5.10 4.61
CA THR A 34 -10.85 -4.61 5.98
C THR A 34 -11.81 -5.52 6.73
N SER A 35 -11.47 -5.84 7.97
CA SER A 35 -12.26 -6.68 8.87
C SER A 35 -12.19 -6.18 10.32
N ASN A 36 -12.92 -6.84 11.22
CA ASN A 36 -12.91 -6.57 12.66
C ASN A 36 -13.09 -5.10 13.02
N MET A 37 -13.92 -4.39 12.24
CA MET A 37 -14.14 -2.97 12.43
C MET A 37 -15.04 -2.75 13.64
N LYS A 38 -14.58 -1.92 14.58
CA LYS A 38 -15.33 -1.55 15.78
C LYS A 38 -15.44 -0.05 15.91
N VAL A 39 -16.57 0.41 16.40
CA VAL A 39 -16.85 1.81 16.74
C VAL A 39 -17.45 1.86 18.12
N ASP A 40 -16.83 2.60 19.03
CA ASP A 40 -17.25 2.70 20.44
C ASP A 40 -17.52 1.32 21.06
N ASN A 41 -16.63 0.36 20.73
CA ASN A 41 -16.67 -1.04 21.15
C ASN A 41 -17.85 -1.88 20.59
N GLN A 42 -18.54 -1.38 19.57
CA GLN A 42 -19.55 -2.13 18.81
C GLN A 42 -18.97 -2.60 17.48
N ASP A 43 -19.19 -3.87 17.16
CA ASP A 43 -18.80 -4.43 15.86
C ASP A 43 -19.67 -3.84 14.74
N LEU A 44 -19.00 -3.39 13.67
CA LEU A 44 -19.65 -2.94 12.46
C LEU A 44 -19.81 -4.10 11.45
N PRO A 45 -20.78 -3.99 10.52
CA PRO A 45 -20.91 -4.95 9.43
C PRO A 45 -19.64 -5.06 8.62
N ASP A 46 -19.46 -6.24 8.01
CA ASP A 46 -18.34 -6.49 7.11
C ASP A 46 -18.30 -5.44 5.98
N LEU A 47 -17.17 -4.75 5.86
CA LEU A 47 -16.99 -3.68 4.88
C LEU A 47 -17.11 -4.21 3.45
N SER A 48 -16.82 -5.49 3.20
CA SER A 48 -16.97 -6.11 1.88
C SER A 48 -18.41 -6.07 1.37
N LEU A 49 -19.40 -6.16 2.26
CA LEU A 49 -20.82 -6.05 1.88
C LEU A 49 -21.16 -4.63 1.42
N ILE A 50 -20.68 -3.62 2.16
CA ILE A 50 -20.87 -2.21 1.85
C ILE A 50 -20.17 -1.85 0.53
N LEU A 51 -18.93 -2.30 0.35
CA LEU A 51 -18.17 -2.11 -0.90
C LEU A 51 -18.85 -2.81 -2.08
N GLY A 52 -19.41 -4.00 -1.88
CA GLY A 52 -20.19 -4.72 -2.89
C GLY A 52 -21.39 -3.92 -3.37
N GLN A 53 -22.17 -3.34 -2.45
CA GLN A 53 -23.31 -2.48 -2.77
C GLN A 53 -22.86 -1.19 -3.48
N LEU A 54 -21.83 -0.52 -2.98
CA LEU A 54 -21.30 0.69 -3.59
C LEU A 54 -20.84 0.44 -5.03
N LYS A 55 -20.12 -0.67 -5.26
CA LYS A 55 -19.67 -1.10 -6.59
C LYS A 55 -20.83 -1.29 -7.57
N GLN A 56 -21.96 -1.83 -7.10
CA GLN A 56 -23.17 -2.02 -7.92
C GLN A 56 -23.87 -0.71 -8.25
N GLN A 57 -23.78 0.29 -7.37
CA GLN A 57 -24.38 1.60 -7.56
C GLN A 57 -23.53 2.56 -8.41
N MET A 58 -22.24 2.25 -8.61
CA MET A 58 -21.33 3.10 -9.37
C MET A 58 -21.59 3.07 -10.89
N THR A 59 -21.71 4.26 -11.48
CA THR A 59 -21.74 4.42 -12.94
C THR A 59 -20.36 4.12 -13.57
N PRO A 60 -20.30 3.79 -14.88
CA PRO A 60 -19.04 3.61 -15.58
C PRO A 60 -18.09 4.82 -15.48
N GLU A 61 -18.63 6.03 -15.53
CA GLU A 61 -17.88 7.28 -15.44
C GLU A 61 -17.26 7.45 -14.04
N GLN A 62 -18.01 7.15 -12.99
CA GLN A 62 -17.51 7.19 -11.61
C GLN A 62 -16.38 6.17 -11.41
N ARG A 63 -16.52 4.97 -11.98
CA ARG A 63 -15.50 3.93 -11.91
C ARG A 63 -14.21 4.37 -12.62
N ALA A 64 -14.33 4.90 -13.83
CA ALA A 64 -13.20 5.43 -14.58
C ALA A 64 -12.51 6.60 -13.85
N MET A 65 -13.26 7.41 -13.09
CA MET A 65 -12.69 8.49 -12.29
C MET A 65 -11.85 7.96 -11.12
N LEU A 66 -12.34 6.95 -10.38
CA LEU A 66 -11.56 6.30 -9.32
C LEU A 66 -10.30 5.63 -9.89
N GLU A 67 -10.41 4.91 -11.01
CA GLU A 67 -9.27 4.22 -11.63
C GLU A 67 -8.17 5.20 -12.05
N LYS A 68 -8.55 6.40 -12.53
CA LYS A 68 -7.62 7.50 -12.81
C LYS A 68 -6.94 8.05 -11.56
N GLN A 69 -7.60 7.98 -10.41
CA GLN A 69 -7.03 8.29 -9.09
C GLN A 69 -6.21 7.12 -8.51
N GLY A 70 -6.09 6.03 -9.26
CA GLY A 70 -5.27 4.88 -8.88
C GLY A 70 -5.92 3.96 -7.85
N ILE A 71 -7.25 3.97 -7.80
CA ILE A 71 -8.06 3.14 -6.92
C ILE A 71 -9.14 2.46 -7.74
N THR A 72 -9.38 1.16 -7.51
CA THR A 72 -10.58 0.51 -8.02
C THR A 72 -11.22 -0.37 -6.95
N MET A 73 -12.53 -0.52 -7.02
CA MET A 73 -13.29 -1.43 -6.15
C MET A 73 -13.51 -2.74 -6.92
N ALA A 74 -12.52 -3.62 -6.82
CA ALA A 74 -12.48 -4.89 -7.54
C ALA A 74 -12.17 -6.04 -6.58
N GLY A 75 -12.42 -7.27 -7.04
CA GLY A 75 -12.31 -8.47 -6.19
C GLY A 75 -13.11 -8.33 -4.90
N LYS A 76 -12.42 -8.50 -3.76
CA LYS A 76 -13.03 -8.48 -2.41
C LYS A 76 -12.90 -7.14 -1.69
N GLY A 77 -12.19 -6.17 -2.26
CA GLY A 77 -11.84 -4.95 -1.56
C GLY A 77 -11.44 -3.80 -2.47
N VAL A 78 -10.49 -3.01 -1.97
CA VAL A 78 -9.96 -1.84 -2.70
C VAL A 78 -8.62 -2.23 -3.30
N GLN A 79 -8.47 -2.05 -4.61
CA GLN A 79 -7.21 -2.32 -5.29
C GLN A 79 -6.46 -1.03 -5.60
N VAL A 80 -5.15 -1.05 -5.38
CA VAL A 80 -4.24 0.07 -5.59
C VAL A 80 -2.99 -0.39 -6.34
N CYS A 81 -2.50 0.44 -7.24
CA CYS A 81 -1.24 0.19 -7.96
C CYS A 81 -0.09 0.94 -7.29
N LEU A 82 0.96 0.20 -6.91
CA LEU A 82 2.15 0.73 -6.26
C LEU A 82 3.35 0.72 -7.21
N THR A 83 4.00 1.88 -7.36
CA THR A 83 5.23 2.04 -8.13
C THR A 83 6.45 1.50 -7.37
N PRO A 84 7.56 1.15 -8.06
CA PRO A 84 8.83 0.81 -7.43
C PRO A 84 9.32 1.86 -6.43
N ALA A 85 9.16 3.15 -6.75
CA ALA A 85 9.56 4.24 -5.87
C ALA A 85 8.76 4.27 -4.56
N GLN A 86 7.45 3.97 -4.61
CA GLN A 86 6.59 3.92 -3.43
C GLN A 86 6.94 2.78 -2.48
N VAL A 87 7.23 1.59 -3.04
CA VAL A 87 7.58 0.41 -2.24
C VAL A 87 9.03 0.41 -1.73
N ALA A 88 9.87 1.26 -2.30
CA ALA A 88 11.22 1.54 -1.78
C ALA A 88 11.21 2.56 -0.62
N SER A 89 10.06 3.15 -0.28
CA SER A 89 9.96 4.13 0.79
C SER A 89 10.04 3.50 2.18
N ASP A 90 10.43 4.30 3.16
CA ASP A 90 10.42 3.91 4.57
C ASP A 90 9.02 3.94 5.22
N SER A 91 7.96 4.01 4.41
CA SER A 91 6.56 4.13 4.84
C SER A 91 5.72 2.93 4.36
N ILE A 92 4.49 2.78 4.86
CA ILE A 92 3.52 1.81 4.33
C ILE A 92 2.72 2.53 3.23
N PRO A 93 2.96 2.26 1.94
CA PRO A 93 2.48 3.09 0.82
C PRO A 93 1.02 2.79 0.43
N LEU A 94 0.18 2.49 1.41
CA LEU A 94 -1.24 2.22 1.17
C LEU A 94 -2.13 3.44 1.36
N THR A 95 -1.67 4.44 2.11
CA THR A 95 -2.36 5.71 2.26
C THR A 95 -2.39 6.46 0.93
N ASP A 96 -3.54 7.02 0.56
CA ASP A 96 -3.65 7.91 -0.58
C ASP A 96 -2.94 9.24 -0.28
N PRO A 97 -1.91 9.64 -1.06
CA PRO A 97 -1.20 10.90 -0.87
C PRO A 97 -2.12 12.14 -0.93
N GLN A 98 -3.24 12.06 -1.65
CA GLN A 98 -4.20 13.16 -1.79
C GLN A 98 -5.23 13.24 -0.66
N SER A 99 -5.28 12.25 0.24
CA SER A 99 -6.27 12.17 1.32
C SER A 99 -6.06 13.18 2.46
N GLY A 100 -4.91 13.86 2.49
CA GLY A 100 -4.51 14.70 3.62
C GLY A 100 -4.12 13.91 4.87
N CYS A 101 -4.10 12.57 4.79
CA CYS A 101 -3.57 11.72 5.85
C CYS A 101 -2.05 11.73 5.83
N LYS A 102 -1.45 12.00 6.99
CA LYS A 102 -0.02 11.80 7.26
C LYS A 102 0.16 10.49 8.00
N GLN A 103 1.18 9.73 7.62
CA GLN A 103 1.58 8.51 8.30
C GLN A 103 3.07 8.55 8.58
N GLU A 104 3.46 8.08 9.75
CA GLU A 104 4.84 8.08 10.22
C GLU A 104 5.13 6.72 10.86
N VAL A 105 6.16 6.03 10.39
CA VAL A 105 6.64 4.78 11.01
C VAL A 105 7.47 5.15 12.23
N THR A 106 7.08 4.66 13.40
CA THR A 106 7.69 5.00 14.69
C THR A 106 8.67 3.94 15.18
N ASP A 107 8.55 2.70 14.69
CA ASP A 107 9.41 1.58 15.07
C ASP A 107 9.40 0.53 13.95
N LYS A 108 10.56 -0.05 13.64
CA LYS A 108 10.74 -1.16 12.71
C LYS A 108 11.50 -2.28 13.43
N THR A 109 10.78 -3.33 13.83
CA THR A 109 11.34 -4.47 14.54
C THR A 109 10.98 -5.77 13.82
N GLY A 110 11.97 -6.44 13.24
CA GLY A 110 11.76 -7.66 12.47
C GLY A 110 10.81 -7.42 11.29
N ASN A 111 9.73 -8.20 11.23
CA ASN A 111 8.67 -8.07 10.24
C ASN A 111 7.48 -7.19 10.70
N GLN A 112 7.65 -6.42 11.78
CA GLN A 112 6.59 -5.56 12.31
C GLN A 112 7.00 -4.09 12.29
N TRP A 113 6.15 -3.26 11.69
CA TRP A 113 6.32 -1.81 11.67
C TRP A 113 5.19 -1.16 12.47
N LYS A 114 5.53 -0.41 13.51
CA LYS A 114 4.57 0.41 14.23
C LYS A 114 4.50 1.77 13.54
N PHE A 115 3.30 2.31 13.43
CA PHE A 115 3.10 3.61 12.83
C PHE A 115 2.05 4.42 13.57
N ARG A 116 2.11 5.73 13.37
CA ARG A 116 1.06 6.67 13.75
C ARG A 116 0.53 7.36 12.50
N PHE A 117 -0.75 7.70 12.53
CA PHE A 117 -1.39 8.42 11.43
C PHE A 117 -2.25 9.57 11.94
N SER A 118 -2.39 10.59 11.10
CA SER A 118 -3.20 11.78 11.34
C SER A 118 -3.84 12.22 10.02
N CYS A 119 -5.15 12.15 9.96
CA CYS A 119 -6.02 12.58 8.88
C CYS A 119 -6.90 13.76 9.37
N PRO A 120 -7.53 14.55 8.47
CA PRO A 120 -8.37 15.68 8.88
C PRO A 120 -9.48 15.34 9.87
N LYS A 121 -9.99 14.10 9.81
CA LYS A 121 -11.08 13.59 10.66
C LYS A 121 -10.73 12.30 11.40
N ALA A 122 -9.47 11.89 11.44
CA ALA A 122 -9.08 10.66 12.12
C ALA A 122 -7.62 10.70 12.58
N GLN A 123 -7.29 10.03 13.68
CA GLN A 123 -5.90 9.88 14.11
C GLN A 123 -5.76 8.59 14.93
N GLY A 124 -4.55 8.06 14.99
CA GLY A 124 -4.31 6.86 15.78
C GLY A 124 -2.95 6.24 15.55
N THR A 125 -2.86 4.97 15.92
CA THR A 125 -1.68 4.14 15.81
C THR A 125 -2.04 2.80 15.19
N GLY A 126 -1.07 2.18 14.54
CA GLY A 126 -1.24 0.82 14.04
C GLY A 126 0.06 0.05 14.05
N VAL A 127 -0.08 -1.24 13.78
CA VAL A 127 1.02 -2.18 13.58
C VAL A 127 0.79 -2.88 12.26
N ALA A 128 1.75 -2.79 11.35
CA ALA A 128 1.80 -3.61 10.15
C ALA A 128 2.69 -4.83 10.40
N THR A 129 2.20 -6.01 10.05
CA THR A 129 2.95 -7.27 10.13
C THR A 129 3.12 -7.81 8.72
N PHE A 130 4.37 -7.86 8.23
CA PHE A 130 4.70 -8.33 6.90
C PHE A 130 4.91 -9.85 6.92
N GLN A 131 4.02 -10.60 6.27
CA GLN A 131 4.19 -12.04 6.09
C GLN A 131 5.14 -12.33 4.92
N SER A 132 5.12 -11.49 3.90
CA SER A 132 6.05 -11.56 2.76
C SER A 132 6.11 -10.21 2.04
N GLN A 133 6.91 -10.12 0.96
CA GLN A 133 6.86 -8.96 0.05
C GLN A 133 5.52 -8.81 -0.69
N LYS A 134 4.65 -9.82 -0.62
CA LYS A 134 3.39 -9.93 -1.35
C LYS A 134 2.17 -9.98 -0.43
N GLU A 135 2.38 -9.93 0.88
CA GLU A 135 1.30 -10.08 1.85
C GLU A 135 1.69 -9.42 3.17
N PHE A 136 0.79 -8.58 3.69
CA PHE A 136 0.89 -8.04 5.03
C PHE A 136 -0.48 -7.78 5.65
N THR A 137 -0.53 -7.73 6.97
CA THR A 137 -1.72 -7.32 7.72
C THR A 137 -1.46 -6.04 8.49
N THR A 138 -2.52 -5.30 8.81
CA THR A 138 -2.43 -4.20 9.78
C THR A 138 -3.52 -4.28 10.82
N THR A 139 -3.21 -3.87 12.04
CA THR A 139 -4.18 -3.61 13.10
C THR A 139 -4.09 -2.14 13.47
N VAL A 140 -5.21 -1.44 13.44
CA VAL A 140 -5.29 0.00 13.67
C VAL A 140 -6.23 0.30 14.82
N ASN A 141 -5.84 1.24 15.68
CA ASN A 141 -6.65 1.77 16.76
C ASN A 141 -6.54 3.29 16.76
N GLY A 142 -7.66 3.99 16.97
CA GLY A 142 -7.64 5.43 16.95
C GLY A 142 -8.99 6.07 17.25
N THR A 143 -9.09 7.32 16.87
CA THR A 143 -10.32 8.09 16.93
C THR A 143 -10.65 8.65 15.56
N PHE A 144 -11.93 8.72 15.22
CA PHE A 144 -12.41 9.33 14.00
C PHE A 144 -13.62 10.23 14.30
N ASN A 145 -13.89 11.18 13.41
CA ASN A 145 -14.96 12.16 13.54
C ASN A 145 -15.78 12.16 12.24
N ALA A 146 -16.69 11.19 12.12
CA ALA A 146 -17.55 11.06 10.93
C ALA A 146 -18.77 12.01 10.99
N THR A 147 -19.34 12.21 12.18
CA THR A 147 -20.65 12.87 12.39
C THR A 147 -20.57 14.19 13.17
N GLY A 148 -19.37 14.73 13.37
CA GLY A 148 -19.12 15.87 14.26
C GLY A 148 -18.76 15.44 15.69
N ILE A 149 -18.99 14.17 16.04
CA ILE A 149 -18.64 13.57 17.32
C ILE A 149 -17.39 12.71 17.14
N GLN A 150 -16.43 12.85 18.06
CA GLN A 150 -15.26 12.00 18.11
C GLN A 150 -15.62 10.63 18.68
N GLN A 151 -15.35 9.58 17.91
CA GLN A 151 -15.62 8.20 18.27
C GLN A 151 -14.32 7.41 18.30
N LYS A 152 -14.25 6.38 19.16
CA LYS A 152 -13.12 5.45 19.16
C LYS A 152 -13.38 4.37 18.12
N GLY A 153 -12.33 3.99 17.39
CA GLY A 153 -12.44 2.91 16.40
C GLY A 153 -11.21 2.03 16.35
N SER A 154 -11.44 0.82 15.90
CA SER A 154 -10.39 -0.12 15.52
C SER A 154 -10.78 -0.87 14.25
N LEU A 155 -9.79 -1.33 13.51
CA LEU A 155 -9.99 -2.22 12.37
C LEU A 155 -8.74 -3.07 12.16
N ASP A 156 -8.93 -4.20 11.49
CA ASP A 156 -7.85 -4.96 10.88
C ASP A 156 -7.91 -4.81 9.36
N SER A 157 -6.77 -4.91 8.70
CA SER A 157 -6.71 -5.02 7.25
C SER A 157 -5.77 -6.12 6.80
N HIS A 158 -6.06 -6.67 5.62
CA HIS A 158 -5.21 -7.62 4.92
C HIS A 158 -4.91 -7.08 3.52
N ALA A 159 -3.63 -7.10 3.16
CA ALA A 159 -3.10 -6.59 1.92
C ALA A 159 -2.44 -7.72 1.14
N GLN A 160 -2.90 -7.97 -0.07
CA GLN A 160 -2.42 -9.05 -0.94
C GLN A 160 -1.97 -8.50 -2.29
N TRP A 161 -0.76 -8.85 -2.71
CA TRP A 161 -0.27 -8.55 -4.05
C TRP A 161 -0.92 -9.48 -5.08
N LEU A 162 -1.40 -8.90 -6.18
CA LEU A 162 -2.12 -9.58 -7.25
C LEU A 162 -1.29 -9.79 -8.51
N GLY A 163 -0.32 -8.92 -8.79
CA GLY A 163 0.43 -8.98 -10.04
C GLY A 163 1.24 -7.72 -10.33
N ASN A 164 2.15 -7.81 -11.30
CA ASN A 164 2.87 -6.65 -11.81
C ASN A 164 1.99 -5.74 -12.67
N ASP A 165 0.95 -6.30 -13.28
CA ASP A 165 0.02 -5.57 -14.14
C ASP A 165 -1.06 -4.88 -13.31
N CYS A 166 -1.12 -3.56 -13.41
CA CYS A 166 -2.12 -2.74 -12.75
C CYS A 166 -3.39 -2.54 -13.60
N GLY A 167 -3.41 -3.02 -14.84
CA GLY A 167 -4.54 -2.86 -15.75
C GLY A 167 -4.91 -1.40 -15.95
N THR A 168 -6.17 -1.04 -15.66
CA THR A 168 -6.68 0.33 -15.78
C THR A 168 -6.38 1.21 -14.56
N VAL A 169 -5.88 0.62 -13.47
CA VAL A 169 -5.57 1.33 -12.23
C VAL A 169 -4.23 2.04 -12.39
N LYS A 170 -4.27 3.37 -12.45
CA LYS A 170 -3.02 4.13 -12.57
C LYS A 170 -2.22 4.06 -11.27
N PRO A 171 -0.87 4.01 -11.32
CA PRO A 171 -0.09 4.16 -10.10
C PRO A 171 -0.41 5.50 -9.44
N ARG A 172 -0.62 5.49 -8.12
CA ARG A 172 -0.84 6.73 -7.37
C ARG A 172 0.46 7.54 -7.40
N ALA A 173 0.37 8.83 -7.69
CA ALA A 173 1.51 9.75 -7.67
C ALA A 173 1.86 10.13 -6.23
#